data_AF-A0A1F4IFH0-F1
#
_entry.id   AF-A0A1F4IFH0-F1
#
_cell.length_a   1.000
_cell.length_b   1.000
_cell.length_c   1.000
_cell.angle_alpha   90.00
_cell.angle_beta   90.00
_cell.angle_gamma   90.00
#
_symmetry.space_group_name_H-M   'P 1'
#
loop_
_entity.id
_entity.type
_entity.pdbx_description
1 polymer ?
#
loop_
_entity_poly.entity_id
_entity_poly.type
_entity_poly.pdbx_seq_one_letter_code
_entity_poly.pdbx_strand_id
1 'polypeptide(L)'
;MIGDASATTQPKAGHIANQEAKVCADALARIFAGGQPDPAPVTNSACYSTITRTQASWLTAVFQYDPVAKVMTPVADSSAASVGWKTDHFEDMNEWFGALMADTFA
;
A
#
# COMPACT_ATOMS: atom_id res chain seq x y z
N MET A 1 -8.74 -6.24 -12.01
CA MET A 1 -8.96 -6.77 -10.64
C MET A 1 -8.01 -6.04 -9.72
N ILE A 2 -8.48 -5.56 -8.56
CA ILE A 2 -7.69 -4.84 -7.55
C ILE A 2 -8.00 -5.41 -6.16
N GLY A 3 -7.16 -5.11 -5.17
CA GLY A 3 -7.31 -5.49 -3.78
C GLY A 3 -7.18 -6.99 -3.55
N ASP A 4 -7.86 -7.51 -2.54
CA ASP A 4 -7.73 -8.90 -2.09
C ASP A 4 -8.07 -9.94 -3.19
N ALA A 5 -8.90 -9.56 -4.17
CA ALA A 5 -9.24 -10.43 -5.29
C ALA A 5 -8.13 -10.50 -6.36
N SER A 6 -7.14 -9.62 -6.30
CA SER A 6 -6.02 -9.59 -7.23
C SER A 6 -4.98 -10.67 -6.89
N ALA A 7 -4.43 -11.28 -7.93
CA ALA A 7 -3.33 -12.24 -7.84
C ALA A 7 -2.02 -11.48 -7.99
N THR A 8 -1.48 -11.00 -6.86
CA THR A 8 -0.23 -10.24 -6.81
C THR A 8 0.71 -10.81 -5.76
N THR A 9 1.96 -10.39 -5.81
CA THR A 9 3.01 -10.68 -4.81
C THR A 9 2.92 -9.77 -3.57
N GLN A 10 2.04 -8.77 -3.60
CA GLN A 10 1.85 -7.82 -2.51
C GLN A 10 0.97 -8.41 -1.41
N PRO A 11 1.11 -7.97 -0.14
CA PRO A 11 0.24 -8.43 0.92
C PRO A 11 -1.22 -8.03 0.66
N LYS A 12 -2.16 -8.89 1.04
CA LYS A 12 -3.59 -8.58 1.03
C LYS A 12 -3.91 -7.66 2.21
N ALA A 13 -3.95 -6.36 1.95
CA ALA A 13 -4.11 -5.31 2.94
C ALA A 13 -4.89 -4.12 2.39
N GLY A 14 -5.63 -3.43 3.25
CA GLY A 14 -6.41 -2.24 2.87
C GLY A 14 -5.56 -1.14 2.21
N HIS A 15 -4.33 -0.92 2.70
CA HIS A 15 -3.43 0.07 2.11
C HIS A 15 -3.00 -0.35 0.69
N ILE A 16 -2.66 -1.63 0.47
CA ILE A 16 -2.35 -2.14 -0.88
C ILE A 16 -3.56 -2.01 -1.80
N ALA A 17 -4.77 -2.36 -1.35
CA ALA A 17 -5.97 -2.23 -2.16
C ALA A 17 -6.22 -0.77 -2.59
N ASN A 18 -5.99 0.20 -1.71
CA ASN A 18 -6.05 1.62 -2.03
C ASN A 18 -4.99 2.01 -3.09
N GLN A 19 -3.74 1.57 -2.93
CA GLN A 19 -2.67 1.87 -3.90
C GLN A 19 -2.93 1.22 -5.27
N GLU A 20 -3.38 -0.04 -5.31
CA GLU A 20 -3.78 -0.71 -6.55
C GLU A 20 -4.94 0.00 -7.24
N ALA A 21 -5.91 0.52 -6.47
CA ALA A 21 -7.02 1.31 -7.00
C ALA A 21 -6.52 2.60 -7.67
N LYS A 22 -5.57 3.31 -7.05
CA LYS A 22 -4.97 4.53 -7.62
C LYS A 22 -4.22 4.25 -8.91
N VAL A 23 -3.37 3.22 -8.94
CA VAL A 23 -2.65 2.80 -10.16
C VAL A 23 -3.65 2.41 -11.26
N CYS A 24 -4.71 1.67 -10.91
CA CYS A 24 -5.74 1.27 -11.87
C CYS A 24 -6.51 2.48 -12.42
N ALA A 25 -6.87 3.44 -11.58
CA ALA A 25 -7.55 4.66 -11.98
C ALA A 25 -6.71 5.54 -12.91
N ASP A 26 -5.42 5.75 -12.60
CA ASP A 26 -4.48 6.47 -13.48
C ASP A 26 -4.33 5.77 -14.84
N ALA A 27 -4.14 4.44 -14.83
CA ALA A 27 -4.02 3.66 -16.06
C ALA A 27 -5.26 3.81 -16.96
N LEU A 28 -6.47 3.71 -16.39
CA LEU A 28 -7.71 3.90 -17.13
C LEU A 28 -7.85 5.32 -17.68
N ALA A 29 -7.53 6.34 -16.88
CA ALA A 29 -7.55 7.73 -17.31
C ALA A 29 -6.63 7.98 -18.52
N ARG A 30 -5.41 7.43 -18.49
CA ARG A 30 -4.45 7.51 -19.60
C ARG A 30 -4.94 6.79 -20.85
N ILE A 31 -5.45 5.57 -20.69
CA ILE A 31 -5.99 4.77 -21.80
C ILE A 31 -7.14 5.52 -22.49
N PHE A 32 -8.07 6.10 -21.72
CA PHE A 32 -9.18 6.87 -22.28
C PHE A 32 -8.74 8.16 -22.98
N ALA A 33 -7.59 8.73 -22.60
CA ALA A 33 -6.96 9.84 -23.29
C ALA A 33 -6.13 9.43 -24.53
N GLY A 34 -6.14 8.15 -24.92
CA GLY A 34 -5.35 7.62 -26.04
C GLY A 34 -3.86 7.39 -25.70
N GLY A 35 -3.50 7.45 -24.42
CA GLY A 35 -2.15 7.19 -23.93
C GLY A 35 -1.89 5.73 -23.57
N GLN A 36 -0.80 5.51 -22.84
CA GLN A 36 -0.43 4.21 -22.25
C GLN A 36 -0.41 4.33 -20.73
N PRO A 37 -0.67 3.24 -19.99
CA PRO A 37 -0.44 3.21 -18.54
C PRO A 37 0.99 3.60 -18.18
N ASP A 38 1.20 4.08 -16.94
CA ASP A 38 2.55 4.21 -16.39
C ASP A 38 3.30 2.88 -16.53
N PRO A 39 4.47 2.83 -17.20
CA PRO A 39 5.24 1.60 -17.33
C PRO A 39 5.95 1.17 -16.03
N ALA A 40 6.02 2.04 -15.02
CA ALA A 40 6.77 1.80 -13.79
C ALA A 40 6.01 2.25 -12.53
N PRO A 41 4.75 1.81 -12.31
CA PRO A 41 3.99 2.22 -11.14
C PRO A 41 4.63 1.71 -9.84
N VAL A 42 4.41 2.47 -8.78
CA VAL A 42 4.90 2.19 -7.42
C VAL A 42 3.71 2.09 -6.50
N THR A 43 3.76 1.11 -5.60
CA THR A 43 2.79 0.97 -4.51
C THR A 43 3.54 0.82 -3.20
N ASN A 44 2.87 1.08 -2.09
CA ASN A 44 3.42 0.89 -0.77
C ASN A 44 2.39 0.28 0.17
N SER A 45 2.89 -0.39 1.21
CA SER A 45 2.08 -0.92 2.29
C SER A 45 2.55 -0.36 3.61
N ALA A 46 1.58 -0.07 4.47
CA ALA A 46 1.79 0.09 5.90
C ALA A 46 0.71 -0.74 6.61
N CYS A 47 1.13 -1.61 7.51
CA CYS A 47 0.27 -2.44 8.33
C CYS A 47 0.59 -2.16 9.79
N TYR A 48 -0.41 -1.67 10.53
CA TYR A 48 -0.34 -1.51 11.97
C TYR A 48 -1.09 -2.67 12.65
N SER A 49 -0.52 -3.18 13.74
CA SER A 49 -1.10 -4.24 14.55
C SER A 49 -1.19 -3.77 15.99
N THR A 50 -2.40 -3.62 16.50
CA THR A 50 -2.63 -3.35 17.92
C THR A 50 -2.22 -4.57 18.75
N ILE A 51 -1.26 -4.39 19.67
CA ILE A 51 -0.80 -5.45 20.58
C ILE A 51 -1.51 -5.35 21.93
N THR A 52 -1.76 -4.13 22.40
CA THR A 52 -2.58 -3.84 23.57
C THR A 52 -3.64 -2.79 23.23
N ARG A 53 -4.44 -2.38 24.21
CA ARG A 53 -5.46 -1.32 24.02
C ARG A 53 -4.87 0.04 23.66
N THR A 54 -3.58 0.26 23.92
CA THR A 54 -2.93 1.57 23.75
C THR A 54 -1.56 1.45 23.12
N GLN A 55 -1.18 0.29 22.57
CA GLN A 55 0.14 0.11 21.95
C GLN A 55 0.03 -0.72 20.69
N ALA A 56 0.79 -0.35 19.67
CA ALA A 56 0.84 -1.04 18.39
C ALA A 56 2.27 -1.31 17.93
N SER A 57 2.42 -2.26 17.03
CA SER A 57 3.58 -2.44 16.17
C SER A 57 3.21 -2.13 14.72
N TRP A 58 4.21 -1.93 13.86
CA TRP A 58 3.99 -1.65 12.45
C TRP A 58 5.00 -2.37 11.55
N LEU A 59 4.61 -2.54 10.29
CA LEU A 59 5.44 -3.00 9.18
C LEU A 59 5.13 -2.16 7.94
N THR A 60 6.16 -1.76 7.20
CA THR A 60 6.04 -1.05 5.93
C THR A 60 6.86 -1.73 4.85
N ALA A 61 6.48 -1.52 3.58
CA ALA A 61 7.24 -1.94 2.41
C ALA A 61 6.86 -1.09 1.19
N VAL A 62 7.78 -0.93 0.23
CA VAL A 62 7.52 -0.32 -1.08
C VAL A 62 7.71 -1.37 -2.17
N PHE A 63 6.87 -1.33 -3.20
CA PHE A 63 6.93 -2.23 -4.33
C PHE A 63 7.01 -1.44 -5.64
N GLN A 64 7.92 -1.85 -6.51
CA GLN A 64 8.11 -1.31 -7.85
C GLN A 64 7.68 -2.35 -8.88
N TYR A 65 6.98 -1.94 -9.93
CA TYR A 65 6.67 -2.85 -11.03
C TYR A 65 7.94 -3.23 -11.81
N ASP A 66 8.15 -4.54 -12.00
CA ASP A 66 9.16 -5.08 -12.91
C ASP A 66 8.51 -5.40 -14.27
N PRO A 67 8.87 -4.69 -15.36
CA PRO A 67 8.27 -4.90 -16.67
C PRO A 67 8.70 -6.19 -17.36
N VAL A 68 9.82 -6.80 -16.93
CA VAL A 68 10.32 -8.08 -17.48
C VAL A 68 9.58 -9.24 -16.82
N ALA A 69 9.55 -9.27 -15.49
CA ALA A 69 8.86 -10.31 -14.72
C ALA A 69 7.33 -10.12 -14.69
N LYS A 70 6.85 -8.90 -15.02
CA LYS A 70 5.44 -8.49 -15.02
C LYS A 70 4.75 -8.63 -13.65
N VAL A 71 5.50 -8.35 -12.59
CA VAL A 71 5.01 -8.42 -11.20
C VAL A 71 5.52 -7.23 -10.39
N MET A 72 4.82 -6.90 -9.31
CA MET A 72 5.33 -5.95 -8.32
C MET A 72 6.44 -6.63 -7.50
N THR A 73 7.61 -6.01 -7.39
CA THR A 73 8.73 -6.54 -6.62
C THR A 73 9.04 -5.61 -5.44
N PRO A 74 9.37 -6.14 -4.26
CA PRO A 74 9.81 -5.30 -3.15
C PRO A 74 11.05 -4.49 -3.53
N VAL A 75 11.02 -3.19 -3.27
CA VAL A 75 12.20 -2.34 -3.45
C VAL A 75 13.22 -2.68 -2.36
N ALA A 76 14.49 -2.84 -2.76
CA ALA A 76 15.58 -3.12 -1.82
C ALA A 76 15.62 -2.07 -0.70
N ASP A 77 15.84 -2.52 0.54
CA ASP A 77 15.91 -1.69 1.75
C ASP A 77 14.67 -0.82 2.04
N SER A 78 13.53 -1.09 1.39
CA SER A 78 12.28 -0.36 1.64
C SER A 78 11.41 -0.97 2.75
N SER A 79 11.68 -2.21 3.14
CA SER A 79 10.92 -2.91 4.16
C SER A 79 11.45 -2.57 5.55
N ALA A 80 10.56 -2.16 6.45
CA ALA A 80 10.90 -1.87 7.84
C ALA A 80 9.80 -2.39 8.77
N ALA A 81 10.19 -2.69 10.01
CA ALA A 81 9.28 -3.06 11.08
C ALA A 81 9.68 -2.34 12.36
N SER A 82 8.70 -2.05 13.21
CA SER A 82 8.97 -1.52 14.55
C SER A 82 9.70 -2.53 15.43
N VAL A 83 10.67 -2.06 16.21
CA VAL A 83 11.23 -2.86 17.32
C VAL A 83 10.26 -2.79 18.50
N GLY A 84 9.57 -3.90 18.77
CA GLY A 84 8.55 -3.98 19.82
C GLY A 84 7.28 -3.18 19.50
N TRP A 85 6.52 -2.85 20.54
CA TRP A 85 5.26 -2.08 20.44
C TRP A 85 5.26 -0.95 21.47
N LYS A 86 4.69 0.20 21.08
CA LYS A 86 4.71 1.42 21.89
C LYS A 86 3.41 2.20 21.71
N THR A 87 3.17 3.15 22.60
CA THR A 87 1.98 4.03 22.55
C THR A 87 2.02 4.93 21.34
N ASP A 88 3.16 5.53 21.02
CA ASP A 88 3.32 6.41 19.87
C ASP A 88 2.93 5.72 18.55
N HIS A 89 3.30 4.44 18.37
CA HIS A 89 2.87 3.67 17.19
C HIS A 89 1.35 3.49 17.10
N PHE A 90 0.65 3.47 18.23
CA PHE A 90 -0.82 3.39 18.26
C PHE A 90 -1.44 4.75 17.88
N GLU A 91 -0.81 5.85 18.26
CA GLU A 91 -1.21 7.20 17.83
C GLU A 91 -1.00 7.35 16.32
N ASP A 92 0.19 6.98 15.81
CA ASP A 92 0.51 6.95 14.37
C ASP A 92 -0.48 6.09 13.58
N MET A 93 -0.88 4.93 14.13
CA MET A 93 -1.89 4.07 13.52
C MET A 93 -3.23 4.79 13.34
N ASN A 94 -3.69 5.56 14.33
CA ASN A 94 -4.95 6.27 14.25
C ASN A 94 -4.88 7.40 13.22
N GLU A 95 -3.76 8.12 13.15
CA GLU A 95 -3.53 9.14 12.11
C GLU A 95 -3.52 8.50 10.71
N TRP A 96 -2.75 7.42 10.55
CA TRP A 96 -2.69 6.65 9.30
C TRP A 96 -4.08 6.14 8.88
N PHE A 97 -4.85 5.56 9.81
CA PHE A 97 -6.18 5.05 9.52
C PHE A 97 -7.14 6.18 9.12
N GLY A 98 -7.12 7.31 9.85
CA GLY A 98 -7.90 8.49 9.50
C GLY A 98 -7.59 9.01 8.10
N ALA A 99 -6.29 9.10 7.76
CA ALA A 99 -5.84 9.53 6.45
C ALA A 99 -6.26 8.55 5.33
N LEU A 100 -6.07 7.24 5.55
CA LEU A 100 -6.44 6.20 4.57
C LEU A 100 -7.96 6.19 4.30
N MET A 101 -8.77 6.33 5.34
CA MET A 101 -10.23 6.37 5.20
C MET A 101 -10.69 7.64 4.49
N ALA A 102 -10.10 8.81 4.81
CA ALA A 102 -10.41 10.05 4.12
C ALA A 102 -10.04 9.98 2.63
N ASP A 103 -8.84 9.48 2.32
CA ASP A 103 -8.37 9.33 0.94
C ASP A 103 -9.21 8.33 0.12
N THR A 104 -9.82 7.33 0.77
CA THR A 104 -10.62 6.30 0.07
C THR A 104 -12.08 6.72 -0.13
N PHE A 105 -12.68 7.46 0.81
CA PHE A 105 -14.14 7.61 0.88
C PHE A 105 -14.66 9.06 0.95
N ALA A 106 -13.79 10.08 1.05
CA ALA A 106 -14.22 11.48 1.18
C ALA A 106 -14.32 12.22 -0.15
#